data_AF-A0A920VCE1-F1
#
_entry.id   AF-A0A920VCE1-F1
#
_cell.length_a   1.000
_cell.length_b   1.000
_cell.length_c   1.000
_cell.angle_alpha   90.00
_cell.angle_beta   90.00
_cell.angle_gamma   90.00
#
_symmetry.space_group_name_H-M   'P 1'
#
loop_
_entity.id
_entity.type
_entity.pdbx_description
1 polymer ?
#
loop_
_entity_poly.entity_id
_entity_poly.type
_entity_poly.pdbx_seq_one_letter_code
_entity_poly.pdbx_strand_id
1 'polypeptide(L)'
;MKKKDFRLAGRRSDSNIHTDEEFAKQNIFAGTTNSGPATMSFVDQMLGLSFPVDSFYSGGSLLMRAITPFRSGDTVTFRGEITDKREKMEAKN
;
A
#
# COMPACT_ATOMS: atom_id res chain seq x y z
N MET A 1 -30.09 -15.07 13.09
CA MET A 1 -29.06 -14.39 12.26
C MET A 1 -27.67 -14.89 12.71
N LYS A 2 -27.10 -15.90 12.05
CA LYS A 2 -25.83 -16.54 12.48
C LYS A 2 -24.62 -15.72 11.98
N LYS A 3 -23.96 -15.01 12.89
CA LYS A 3 -22.61 -14.45 12.73
C LYS A 3 -21.56 -15.59 12.82
N LYS A 4 -21.54 -16.49 11.83
CA LYS A 4 -20.49 -17.51 11.74
C LYS A 4 -20.08 -17.58 10.28
N ASP A 5 -18.88 -17.06 10.03
CA ASP A 5 -17.99 -17.30 8.86
C ASP A 5 -17.20 -16.05 8.42
N PHE A 6 -17.06 -15.05 9.30
CA PHE A 6 -16.02 -14.05 9.11
C PHE A 6 -14.63 -14.70 9.30
N ARG A 7 -13.92 -14.93 8.19
CA ARG A 7 -12.52 -15.35 8.17
C ARG A 7 -11.72 -14.31 7.40
N LEU A 8 -10.92 -13.52 8.12
CA LEU A 8 -9.99 -12.56 7.53
C LEU A 8 -8.89 -13.24 6.68
N ALA A 9 -8.65 -14.54 6.93
CA ALA A 9 -7.84 -15.41 6.09
C ALA A 9 -8.45 -16.83 6.11
N GLY A 10 -9.14 -17.21 5.03
CA GLY A 10 -9.58 -18.60 4.80
C GLY A 10 -8.40 -19.49 4.41
N ARG A 11 -8.62 -20.82 4.38
CA ARG A 11 -7.70 -21.79 3.72
C ARG A 11 -7.22 -21.22 2.39
N ARG A 12 -5.96 -21.48 2.03
CA ARG A 12 -5.34 -21.06 0.75
C ARG A 12 -6.35 -21.34 -0.38
N SER A 13 -6.95 -20.27 -0.87
CA SER A 13 -7.89 -20.25 -1.97
C SER A 13 -7.07 -19.84 -3.18
N ASP A 14 -7.23 -20.53 -4.31
CA ASP A 14 -6.61 -20.08 -5.57
C ASP A 14 -7.21 -18.74 -6.03
N SER A 15 -8.41 -18.39 -5.54
CA SER A 15 -9.05 -17.09 -5.78
C SER A 15 -8.50 -15.99 -4.85
N ASN A 16 -8.21 -14.83 -5.44
CA ASN A 16 -7.62 -13.65 -4.79
C ASN A 16 -8.55 -12.43 -4.91
N ILE A 17 -8.79 -11.74 -3.80
CA ILE A 17 -9.65 -10.54 -3.70
C ILE A 17 -9.22 -9.37 -4.61
N HIS A 18 -7.98 -9.39 -5.10
CA HIS A 18 -7.41 -8.35 -5.95
C HIS A 18 -7.62 -8.61 -7.45
N THR A 19 -7.97 -9.85 -7.85
CA THR A 19 -8.03 -10.25 -9.27
C THR A 19 -9.29 -11.03 -9.65
N ASP A 20 -9.99 -11.63 -8.69
CA ASP A 20 -11.22 -12.42 -8.91
C ASP A 20 -12.44 -11.63 -8.42
N GLU A 21 -13.26 -11.16 -9.36
CA GLU A 21 -14.40 -10.28 -9.06
C GLU A 21 -15.54 -11.01 -8.32
N GLU A 22 -15.84 -12.25 -8.71
CA GLU A 22 -16.91 -13.03 -8.10
C GLU A 22 -16.55 -13.43 -6.67
N PHE A 23 -15.28 -13.79 -6.44
CA PHE A 23 -14.77 -14.01 -5.09
C PHE A 23 -14.76 -12.72 -4.27
N ALA A 24 -14.39 -11.58 -4.88
CA ALA A 24 -14.31 -10.31 -4.18
C ALA A 24 -15.69 -9.75 -3.77
N LYS A 25 -16.75 -10.01 -4.54
CA LYS A 25 -18.14 -9.64 -4.20
C LYS A 25 -18.63 -10.28 -2.89
N GLN A 26 -18.07 -11.42 -2.50
CA GLN A 26 -18.48 -12.16 -1.31
C GLN A 26 -17.80 -11.70 -0.01
N ASN A 27 -16.86 -10.77 -0.09
CA ASN A 27 -16.07 -10.32 1.07
C ASN A 27 -16.49 -8.91 1.55
N ILE A 28 -15.78 -8.40 2.58
CA ILE A 28 -16.07 -7.09 3.19
C ILE A 28 -15.87 -5.89 2.26
N PHE A 29 -15.14 -6.06 1.18
CA PHE A 29 -14.88 -5.02 0.18
C PHE A 29 -15.92 -5.06 -0.96
N ALA A 30 -16.79 -6.07 -1.03
CA ALA A 30 -17.89 -6.18 -1.98
C ALA A 30 -17.50 -5.97 -3.46
N GLY A 31 -16.25 -6.32 -3.81
CA GLY A 31 -15.68 -6.10 -5.13
C GLY A 31 -14.15 -6.03 -5.09
N THR A 32 -13.51 -6.09 -6.26
CA THR A 32 -12.04 -6.08 -6.34
C THR A 32 -11.46 -4.78 -5.79
N THR A 33 -10.29 -4.92 -5.17
CA THR A 33 -9.54 -3.81 -4.60
C THR A 33 -8.07 -3.97 -4.94
N ASN A 34 -7.35 -2.87 -5.13
CA ASN A 34 -5.90 -2.95 -5.29
C ASN A 34 -5.26 -3.44 -3.99
N SER A 35 -4.17 -4.19 -4.11
CA SER A 35 -3.43 -4.66 -2.94
C SER A 35 -2.69 -3.51 -2.26
N GLY A 36 -2.63 -3.53 -0.93
CA GLY A 36 -1.87 -2.55 -0.17
C GLY A 36 -0.40 -2.46 -0.60
N PRO A 37 0.32 -3.58 -0.77
CA PRO A 37 1.69 -3.57 -1.28
C PRO A 37 1.81 -2.94 -2.67
N ALA A 38 0.89 -3.22 -3.61
CA ALA A 38 0.93 -2.60 -4.93
C ALA A 38 0.76 -1.08 -4.87
N THR A 39 -0.18 -0.58 -4.05
CA THR A 39 -0.31 0.87 -3.82
C THR A 39 0.98 1.46 -3.23
N MET A 40 1.57 0.79 -2.23
CA MET A 40 2.79 1.26 -1.59
C MET A 40 3.97 1.30 -2.58
N SER A 41 4.12 0.30 -3.46
CA SER A 41 5.14 0.28 -4.50
C SER A 41 4.97 1.41 -5.52
N PHE A 42 3.73 1.85 -5.78
CA PHE A 42 3.50 3.03 -6.63
C PHE A 42 3.98 4.32 -5.96
N VAL A 43 3.70 4.47 -4.65
CA VAL A 43 4.19 5.63 -3.86
C VAL A 43 5.71 5.62 -3.75
N ASP A 44 6.32 4.47 -3.53
CA ASP A 44 7.78 4.31 -3.47
C ASP A 44 8.45 4.75 -4.78
N GLN A 45 7.93 4.31 -5.93
CA GLN A 45 8.41 4.76 -7.24
C GLN A 45 8.25 6.28 -7.43
N MET A 46 7.10 6.83 -7.06
CA MET A 46 6.84 8.28 -7.11
C MET A 46 7.85 9.08 -6.27
N LEU A 47 8.17 8.58 -5.06
CA LEU A 47 9.16 9.21 -4.20
C LEU A 47 10.58 9.09 -4.77
N GLY A 48 10.92 7.96 -5.39
CA GLY A 48 12.20 7.77 -6.08
C GLY A 48 12.46 8.75 -7.23
N LEU A 49 11.41 9.36 -7.80
CA LEU A 49 11.55 10.44 -8.78
C LEU A 49 11.95 11.78 -8.16
N SER A 50 11.65 11.98 -6.87
CA SER A 50 11.81 13.27 -6.17
C SER A 50 12.98 13.27 -5.17
N PHE A 51 13.42 12.09 -4.72
CA PHE A 51 14.46 11.95 -3.71
C PHE A 51 15.54 10.95 -4.17
N PRO A 52 16.80 11.12 -3.73
CA PRO A 52 17.85 10.14 -4.00
C PRO A 52 17.48 8.76 -3.48
N VAL A 53 17.74 7.72 -4.27
CA VAL A 53 17.54 6.30 -3.95
C VAL A 53 18.07 5.94 -2.56
N ASP A 54 19.27 6.40 -2.21
CA ASP A 54 19.89 6.12 -0.90
C ASP A 54 19.05 6.60 0.30
N SER A 55 18.18 7.59 0.10
CA SER A 55 17.28 8.10 1.16
C SER A 55 16.30 7.04 1.66
N PHE A 56 15.96 6.06 0.81
CA PHE A 56 15.05 4.97 1.17
C PHE A 56 15.80 3.67 1.48
N TYR A 57 16.81 3.31 0.69
CA TYR A 57 17.52 2.04 0.88
C TYR A 57 18.57 2.05 2.00
N SER A 58 19.02 3.22 2.46
CA SER A 58 20.00 3.34 3.55
C SER A 58 19.33 3.61 4.91
N GLY A 59 18.33 2.79 5.26
CA GLY A 59 17.62 2.87 6.55
C GLY A 59 16.37 3.75 6.55
N GLY A 60 15.89 4.15 5.38
CA GLY A 60 14.56 4.74 5.23
C GLY A 60 13.46 3.70 5.45
N SER A 61 12.25 4.15 5.79
CA SER A 61 11.08 3.27 5.91
C SER A 61 9.82 3.99 5.44
N LEU A 62 8.87 3.21 4.90
CA LEU A 62 7.56 3.68 4.50
C LEU A 62 6.51 2.93 5.32
N LEU A 63 5.65 3.67 6.01
CA LEU A 63 4.53 3.12 6.76
C LEU A 63 3.22 3.52 6.09
N MET A 64 2.43 2.53 5.67
CA MET A 64 1.12 2.75 5.07
C MET A 64 0.01 2.22 5.98
N ARG A 65 -1.06 3.01 6.14
CA ARG A 65 -2.31 2.58 6.76
C ARG A 65 -3.44 2.64 5.73
N ALA A 66 -3.88 1.49 5.24
CA ALA A 66 -5.00 1.40 4.31
C ALA A 66 -6.33 1.58 5.07
N ILE A 67 -6.98 2.73 4.91
CA ILE A 67 -8.26 3.07 5.56
C ILE A 67 -9.46 2.92 4.60
N THR A 68 -9.23 3.11 3.30
CA THR A 68 -10.23 3.01 2.24
C THR A 68 -9.62 2.18 1.10
N PRO A 69 -10.36 1.22 0.52
CA PRO A 69 -9.84 0.42 -0.58
C PRO A 69 -9.71 1.24 -1.87
N PHE A 70 -8.61 1.06 -2.59
CA PHE A 70 -8.42 1.57 -3.95
C PHE A 70 -9.07 0.63 -4.96
N ARG A 71 -9.73 1.17 -5.98
CA ARG A 71 -10.45 0.41 -7.01
C ARG A 71 -10.03 0.83 -8.40
N SER A 72 -10.37 -0.02 -9.37
CA SER A 72 -10.23 0.35 -10.79
C SER A 72 -11.10 1.58 -11.10
N GLY A 73 -10.53 2.53 -11.83
CA GLY A 73 -11.19 3.80 -12.16
C GLY A 73 -11.04 4.91 -11.12
N ASP A 74 -10.50 4.61 -9.92
CA ASP A 74 -10.23 5.66 -8.94
C ASP A 74 -9.17 6.63 -9.46
N THR A 75 -9.42 7.92 -9.27
CA THR A 75 -8.38 8.94 -9.37
C THR A 75 -7.78 9.17 -7.99
N VAL A 76 -6.51 8.81 -7.82
CA VAL A 76 -5.81 8.93 -6.53
C VAL A 76 -4.89 10.13 -6.55
N THR A 77 -5.02 10.99 -5.53
CA THR A 77 -4.09 12.10 -5.31
C THR A 77 -3.24 11.82 -4.08
N PHE A 78 -1.93 11.75 -4.25
CA PHE A 78 -0.97 11.67 -3.15
C PHE A 78 -0.52 13.07 -2.74
N ARG A 79 -0.44 13.31 -1.43
CA ARG A 79 0.08 14.55 -0.85
C ARG A 79 1.09 14.18 0.23
N GLY A 80 2.11 15.02 0.37
CA GLY A 80 3.14 14.85 1.38
C GLY A 80 3.62 16.21 1.87
N GLU A 81 4.18 16.21 3.06
CA GLU A 81 4.81 17.36 3.69
C GLU A 81 6.19 16.94 4.17
N ILE A 82 7.20 17.79 3.95
CA ILE A 82 8.53 17.57 4.52
C ILE A 82 8.47 18.04 5.97
N THR A 83 8.51 17.10 6.91
CA THR A 83 8.42 17.40 8.35
C THR A 83 9.76 17.72 8.99
N ASP A 84 10.86 17.23 8.40
CA ASP A 84 12.21 17.43 8.93
C ASP A 84 13.27 17.30 7.81
N LYS A 85 14.44 17.90 8.00
CA LYS A 85 15.61 17.80 7.12
C LYS A 85 16.86 17.64 7.98
N ARG A 86 17.69 16.65 7.64
CA ARG A 86 18.98 16.42 8.29
C ARG A 86 20.10 16.63 7.30
N GLU A 87 21.07 17.45 7.67
CA GLU A 87 22.32 17.58 6.91
C GLU A 87 23.19 16.35 7.19
N LYS A 88 23.68 15.72 6.12
CA LYS A 88 24.66 14.64 6.24
C LYS A 88 26.01 15.30 6.48
N MET A 89 26.54 15.24 7.70
CA MET A 89 27.90 15.70 7.94
C MET A 89 28.88 14.72 7.30
N GLU A 90 29.70 15.20 6.37
CA GLU A 90 30.81 14.42 5.83
C GLU A 90 31.82 14.16 6.95
N ALA A 91 32.23 12.91 7.12
CA ALA A 91 33.29 12.58 8.05
C ALA A 91 34.56 13.29 7.59
N LYS A 92 35.08 14.21 8.40
CA LYS A 92 36.41 14.79 8.20
C LYS A 92 37.44 13.67 8.40
N ASN A 93 38.17 13.36 7.34
CA ASN A 93 39.38 12.54 7.38
C ASN A 93 40.44 13.16 8.28
#